data_AF-A0A024V4W9-F1
#
_entry.id   AF-A0A024V4W9-F1
#
_cell.length_a   1.000
_cell.length_b   1.000
_cell.length_c   1.000
_cell.angle_alpha   90.00
_cell.angle_beta   90.00
_cell.angle_gamma   90.00
#
_symmetry.space_group_name_H-M   'P 1'
#
loop_
_entity.id
_entity.type
_entity.pdbx_description
1 polymer ?
#
loop_
_entity_poly.entity_id
_entity_poly.type
_entity_poly.pdbx_seq_one_letter_code
_entity_poly.pdbx_strand_id
1 'polypeptide(L)' 'MNVLGLISGGKDSIQNLCYCHKNGHTIIALAHLIPYEYQSKIFL' A
#
# COMPACT_ATOMS: atom_id res chain seq x y z
N MET A 1 -13.75 -6.30 5.63
CA MET A 1 -13.87 -5.13 4.72
C MET A 1 -12.86 -5.27 3.61
N ASN A 2 -13.14 -4.72 2.43
CA ASN A 2 -12.17 -4.67 1.33
C ASN A 2 -11.31 -3.42 1.49
N VAL A 3 -9.98 -3.57 1.47
CA VAL A 3 -9.04 -2.47 1.71
C VAL A 3 -7.97 -2.40 0.63
N LEU A 4 -7.57 -1.18 0.27
CA LEU A 4 -6.39 -0.93 -0.54
C LEU A 4 -5.19 -0.74 0.39
N GLY A 5 -4.16 -1.56 0.20
CA GLY A 5 -2.97 -1.57 1.05
C GLY A 5 -1.92 -0.59 0.56
N LEU A 6 -1.63 0.44 1.36
CA LEU A 6 -0.50 1.33 1.09
C LEU A 6 0.81 0.66 1.53
N ILE A 7 1.73 0.51 0.59
CA ILE A 7 3.10 0.07 0.85
C ILE A 7 4.02 1.28 0.73
N SER A 8 5.03 1.38 1.61
CA SER A 8 6.06 2.42 1.54
C SER A 8 7.44 1.88 1.16
N GLY A 9 7.62 0.55 1.22
CA GLY A 9 8.92 -0.14 1.15
C GLY A 9 9.53 -0.42 2.52
N GLY A 10 8.96 0.13 3.60
CA GLY A 10 9.36 -0.17 4.98
C GLY A 10 8.61 -1.35 5.59
N LYS A 11 9.25 -2.04 6.55
CA LYS A 11 8.68 -3.21 7.26
C LYS A 11 7.34 -2.92 7.93
N ASP A 12 7.14 -1.70 8.41
CA ASP A 12 5.95 -1.33 9.18
C ASP A 12 4.70 -1.31 8.29
N SER A 13 4.84 -0.90 7.02
CA SER A 13 3.75 -0.94 6.05
C SER A 13 3.28 -2.37 5.78
N ILE A 14 4.21 -3.33 5.71
CA ILE A 14 3.90 -4.76 5.54
C ILE A 14 3.23 -5.31 6.79
N GLN A 15 3.76 -4.99 7.97
CA GLN A 15 3.19 -5.46 9.23
C GLN A 15 1.75 -4.96 9.43
N ASN A 16 1.44 -3.73 9.01
CA ASN A 16 0.08 -3.20 9.00
C ASN A 16 -0.85 -4.05 8.13
N LEU A 17 -0.43 -4.44 6.93
CA LEU A 17 -1.21 -5.32 6.04
C LEU A 17 -1.43 -6.70 6.67
N CYS A 18 -0.41 -7.27 7.32
CA CYS A 18 -0.55 -8.53 8.05
C CYS A 18 -1.61 -8.41 9.16
N TYR A 19 -1.65 -7.28 9.88
CA TYR A 19 -2.71 -7.02 10.86
C TYR A 19 -4.08 -6.87 10.21
N CYS A 20 -4.21 -6.16 9.09
CA CYS A 20 -5.49 -6.07 8.36
C CYS A 20 -6.00 -7.47 7.99
N HIS A 21 -5.14 -8.33 7.45
CA HIS A 21 -5.50 -9.70 7.11
C HIS A 21 -5.92 -10.52 8.34
N LYS A 22 -5.13 -10.46 9.43
CA LYS A 22 -5.46 -11.14 10.69
C LYS A 22 -6.80 -10.71 11.29
N ASN A 23 -7.23 -9.47 11.04
CA ASN A 23 -8.51 -8.93 11.48
C ASN A 23 -9.65 -9.13 10.45
N GLY A 24 -9.48 -10.03 9.47
CA GLY A 24 -10.53 -10.38 8.51
C GLY A 24 -10.78 -9.31 7.45
N HIS A 25 -9.79 -8.46 7.16
CA HIS A 25 -9.85 -7.57 6.00
C HIS A 25 -9.23 -8.24 4.77
N THR A 26 -9.89 -8.06 3.62
CA THR A 26 -9.40 -8.53 2.33
C THR A 26 -8.63 -7.39 1.67
N ILE A 27 -7.34 -7.58 1.47
CA ILE A 27 -6.51 -6.62 0.73
C ILE A 27 -6.74 -6.86 -0.75
N ILE A 28 -7.40 -5.91 -1.42
CA ILE A 28 -7.84 -6.08 -2.82
C ILE A 28 -6.82 -5.53 -3.84
N ALA A 29 -5.95 -4.63 -3.40
CA ALA A 29 -4.90 -4.04 -4.22
C ALA A 29 -3.80 -3.48 -3.31
N LEU A 30 -2.60 -3.30 -3.86
CA LEU A 30 -1.49 -2.58 -3.24
C LEU A 30 -1.20 -1.31 -4.02
N ALA A 31 -0.88 -0.22 -3.32
CA ALA A 31 -0.45 1.03 -3.95
C ALA A 31 0.73 1.66 -3.19
N HIS A 32 1.54 2.43 -3.91
CA HIS A 32 2.62 3.23 -3.36
C HIS A 32 2.28 4.71 -3.56
N LEU A 33 2.46 5.53 -2.53
CA LEU A 33 2.23 6.98 -2.64
C LEU A 33 3.47 7.65 -3.20
N ILE A 34 3.29 8.28 -4.36
CA ILE A 34 4.37 8.94 -5.07
C ILE A 34 4.13 10.46 -4.97
N PRO A 35 5.12 11.23 -4.48
CA PRO A 35 5.00 12.68 -4.45
C PRO A 35 4.70 13.23 -5.84
N TYR A 36 3.89 14.29 -5.88
CA TYR A 36 3.41 14.89 -7.13
C TYR A 36 4.54 15.26 -8.10
N GLU A 37 5.66 15.75 -7.56
CA GLU A 37 6.86 16.12 -8.32
C GLU A 37 7.49 14.95 -9.10
N TYR A 38 7.24 13.70 -8.66
CA TYR A 38 7.76 12.50 -9.31
C TYR A 38 6.73 11.79 -10.19
N GLN A 39 5.46 12.21 -10.19
CA GLN A 39 4.40 11.57 -10.98
C GLN A 39 4.67 11.60 -12.49
N SER A 40 5.30 12.67 -12.98
CA SER A 40 5.70 12.80 -14.40
C SER A 40 6.88 11.90 -14.81
N LYS A 41 7.62 11.30 -13.85
CA LYS A 41 8.74 10.38 -14.12
C LYS A 41 8.33 8.91 -14.19
N ILE A 42 7.08 8.57 -13.89
CA ILE A 42 6.60 7.17 -13.85
C ILE A 42 6.11 6.65 -15.19
N PHE A 43 5.92 7.53 -16.18
CA PHE A 43 5.51 7.18 -17.54
C PHE A 43 6.66 7.22 -18.56
N LEU A 44 7.92 7.32 -18.09
CA LEU A 44 9.14 7.21 -18.91
C LEU A 44 9.95 6.00 -18.45
#